data_AF-A0A3Q2XF92-F1
#
_entry.id   AF-A0A3Q2XF92-F1
#
_cell.length_a   1.000
_cell.length_b   1.000
_cell.length_c   1.000
_cell.angle_alpha   90.00
_cell.angle_beta   90.00
_cell.angle_gamma   90.00
#
_symmetry.space_group_name_H-M   'P 1'
#
loop_
_entity.id
_entity.type
_entity.pdbx_description
1 polymer ?
#
loop_
_entity_poly.entity_id
_entity_poly.type
_entity_poly.pdbx_seq_one_letter_code
_entity_poly.pdbx_strand_id
1 'polypeptide(L)'
;MLYKFIRPLCFFFFVFFDIACIKTNHRTYYHDSHTLTTDRMFTGSTKLPPAKTPQPERLDEVYAALRRGLQSYLQVHQLELDTLGQQIRENKRNGRLGSLYEQDKQVKAVERFMRRLEFHLSKVEELYDAYCIQRRLRDGASKMVAAFNSATGSKEARESLSEASRGFRECTEHMCSLESELESHMGEFHVKMKGLAGFARLCAGDQYEVLMRYGRQRWRLRGRVEVSSKQMWDSEDYIFLPLVAELLSIKVTELKSLANHVVVGSVSCEMLDLFCPLPQTLAVDINDLGTVKLNLEVTWR
;
A
#
# COMPACT_ATOMS: atom_id res chain seq x y z
N MET A 1 13.00 8.17 -28.32
CA MET A 1 13.85 9.32 -27.90
C MET A 1 13.72 9.42 -26.38
N LEU A 2 14.84 9.17 -25.68
CA LEU A 2 15.13 9.14 -24.23
C LEU A 2 13.98 8.96 -23.20
N TYR A 3 13.92 7.75 -22.62
CA TYR A 3 13.25 7.44 -21.35
C TYR A 3 14.18 7.80 -20.16
N LYS A 4 13.68 8.53 -19.15
CA LYS A 4 14.47 8.89 -17.95
C LYS A 4 14.16 7.96 -16.77
N PHE A 5 15.24 7.43 -16.20
CA PHE A 5 15.34 6.51 -15.07
C PHE A 5 15.27 7.24 -13.71
N ILE A 6 14.72 6.59 -12.69
CA ILE A 6 14.97 6.92 -11.27
C ILE A 6 15.65 5.70 -10.62
N ARG A 7 16.76 5.96 -9.93
CA ARG A 7 17.64 4.97 -9.30
C ARG A 7 17.24 4.76 -7.83
N PRO A 8 17.22 3.51 -7.33
CA PRO A 8 17.37 3.29 -5.89
C PRO A 8 18.79 3.70 -5.48
N LEU A 9 18.93 4.59 -4.49
CA LEU A 9 20.22 4.78 -3.80
C LEU A 9 20.39 3.63 -2.81
N CYS A 10 21.00 2.53 -3.25
CA CYS A 10 21.65 1.59 -2.35
C CYS A 10 23.02 2.16 -1.99
N PHE A 11 23.21 2.62 -0.75
CA PHE A 11 24.55 2.94 -0.20
C PHE A 11 24.91 1.94 0.90
N PHE A 12 25.84 1.05 0.54
CA PHE A 12 26.85 0.35 1.35
C PHE A 12 26.59 0.10 2.86
N PHE A 13 26.36 -1.16 3.21
CA PHE A 13 27.20 -1.89 4.16
C PHE A 13 27.38 -3.33 3.66
N PHE A 14 28.64 -3.73 3.44
CA PHE A 14 29.06 -5.05 3.00
C PHE A 14 28.95 -6.06 4.15
N VAL A 15 27.97 -6.96 4.11
CA VAL A 15 28.15 -8.39 4.45
C VAL A 15 27.18 -9.17 3.55
N PHE A 16 27.74 -10.05 2.72
CA PHE A 16 27.09 -11.01 1.84
C PHE A 16 25.59 -11.26 2.09
N PHE A 17 24.72 -10.74 1.21
CA PHE A 17 23.47 -11.41 0.84
C PHE A 17 23.04 -11.01 -0.58
N ASP A 18 23.40 -11.85 -1.54
CA ASP A 18 22.55 -12.09 -2.73
C ASP A 18 21.29 -12.82 -2.26
N ILE A 19 20.39 -12.10 -1.60
CA ILE A 19 18.96 -12.46 -1.62
C ILE A 19 18.36 -11.58 -2.68
N ALA A 20 17.83 -12.23 -3.70
CA ALA A 20 17.10 -11.64 -4.79
C ALA A 20 16.05 -10.65 -4.28
N CYS A 21 16.43 -9.38 -4.12
CA CYS A 21 15.50 -8.27 -4.14
C CYS A 21 15.06 -8.20 -5.60
N ILE A 22 13.96 -8.89 -5.87
CA ILE A 22 13.30 -8.99 -7.17
C ILE A 22 13.35 -7.61 -7.84
N LYS A 23 13.96 -7.57 -9.03
CA LYS A 23 13.83 -6.44 -9.95
C LYS A 23 12.34 -6.24 -10.25
N THR A 24 11.63 -5.41 -9.49
CA THR A 24 10.38 -4.81 -9.93
C THR A 24 10.71 -3.43 -10.50
N ASN A 25 11.09 -3.43 -11.77
CA ASN A 25 10.96 -2.26 -12.63
C ASN A 25 9.47 -2.08 -12.97
N HIS A 26 9.02 -0.83 -12.92
CA HIS A 26 7.72 -0.26 -13.31
C HIS A 26 6.84 0.22 -12.14
N ARG A 27 7.17 1.40 -11.60
CA ARG A 27 6.19 2.24 -10.88
C ARG A 27 5.39 3.06 -11.88
N THR A 28 4.08 2.87 -11.88
CA THR A 28 3.14 3.68 -12.66
C THR A 28 2.80 4.92 -11.85
N TYR A 29 3.32 6.08 -12.27
CA TYR A 29 2.89 7.37 -11.75
C TYR A 29 1.79 7.90 -12.66
N TYR A 30 0.65 8.26 -12.08
CA TYR A 30 -0.41 8.93 -12.82
C TYR A 30 -0.29 10.44 -12.55
N HIS A 31 0.04 11.21 -13.59
CA HIS A 31 -0.01 12.66 -13.56
C HIS A 31 -1.39 13.13 -13.97
N ASP A 32 -2.04 13.86 -13.07
CA ASP A 32 -3.38 14.38 -13.29
C ASP A 32 -3.28 15.59 -14.23
N SER A 33 -3.62 15.39 -15.50
CA SER A 33 -3.42 16.36 -16.58
C SER A 33 -4.73 16.97 -17.07
N HIS A 34 -5.72 17.24 -16.20
CA HIS A 34 -6.86 18.07 -16.56
C HIS A 34 -7.40 18.91 -15.40
N THR A 35 -7.34 20.23 -15.56
CA THR A 35 -8.25 21.18 -14.91
C THR A 35 -9.68 20.91 -15.36
N LEU A 36 -10.49 20.29 -14.51
CA LEU A 36 -11.93 20.38 -14.57
C LEU A 36 -12.44 21.07 -13.30
N THR A 37 -12.69 22.37 -13.46
CA THR A 37 -13.62 23.15 -12.66
C THR A 37 -14.93 22.39 -12.49
N THR A 38 -15.20 21.93 -11.27
CA THR A 38 -16.55 21.96 -10.68
C THR A 38 -16.39 22.01 -9.17
N ASP A 39 -16.53 23.22 -8.60
CA ASP A 39 -16.94 23.39 -7.21
C ASP A 39 -18.31 22.73 -7.04
N ARG A 40 -18.34 21.49 -6.54
CA ARG A 40 -19.56 20.94 -5.95
C ARG A 40 -19.63 21.41 -4.51
N MET A 41 -20.42 22.46 -4.30
CA MET A 41 -20.98 22.80 -3.01
C MET A 41 -21.66 21.55 -2.42
N PHE A 42 -21.14 21.07 -1.28
CA PHE A 42 -21.76 20.00 -0.52
C PHE A 42 -23.03 20.56 0.16
N THR A 43 -24.19 20.36 -0.46
CA THR A 43 -25.47 20.41 0.25
C THR A 43 -25.62 19.13 1.05
N GLY A 44 -25.69 19.25 2.38
CA GLY A 44 -25.92 18.13 3.29
C GLY A 44 -27.18 17.35 2.92
N SER A 45 -26.98 16.11 2.47
CA SER A 45 -28.03 15.12 2.29
C SER A 45 -27.55 13.84 2.94
N THR A 46 -28.30 13.35 3.93
CA THR A 46 -28.09 12.10 4.67
C THR A 46 -28.31 10.90 3.75
N LYS A 47 -27.50 10.77 2.69
CA LYS A 47 -27.46 9.59 1.84
C LYS A 47 -26.37 8.68 2.38
N LEU A 48 -26.74 7.43 2.66
CA LEU A 48 -25.80 6.34 2.85
C LEU A 48 -24.75 6.42 1.73
N PRO A 49 -23.45 6.16 2.03
CA PRO A 49 -22.44 6.08 0.99
C PRO A 49 -22.95 5.13 -0.11
N PRO A 50 -22.75 5.45 -1.41
CA PRO A 50 -23.09 4.51 -2.47
C PRO A 50 -22.47 3.16 -2.12
N ALA A 51 -23.26 2.08 -2.28
CA ALA A 51 -22.80 0.73 -1.98
C ALA A 51 -21.47 0.51 -2.72
N LYS A 52 -20.41 0.15 -1.97
CA LYS A 52 -19.13 -0.21 -2.58
C LYS A 52 -19.42 -1.31 -3.60
N THR A 53 -18.97 -1.10 -4.83
CA THR A 53 -18.97 -2.17 -5.84
C THR A 53 -17.67 -2.95 -5.63
N PRO A 54 -17.71 -4.30 -5.62
CA PRO A 54 -16.49 -5.08 -5.49
C PRO A 54 -15.54 -4.79 -6.65
N GLN A 55 -14.24 -4.88 -6.41
CA GLN A 55 -13.16 -4.58 -7.33
C GLN A 55 -12.25 -5.80 -7.52
N PRO A 56 -12.70 -6.84 -8.26
CA PRO A 56 -12.03 -8.13 -8.28
C PRO A 56 -10.62 -8.09 -8.86
N GLU A 57 -10.44 -7.41 -9.99
CA GLU A 57 -9.13 -7.30 -10.66
C GLU A 57 -8.12 -6.62 -9.74
N ARG A 58 -8.60 -5.62 -8.99
CA ARG A 58 -7.77 -4.91 -8.04
C ARG A 58 -7.44 -5.74 -6.80
N LEU A 59 -8.38 -6.53 -6.31
CA LEU A 59 -8.14 -7.48 -5.24
C LEU A 59 -7.07 -8.50 -5.64
N ASP A 60 -7.11 -9.00 -6.88
CA ASP A 60 -6.14 -9.98 -7.39
C ASP A 60 -4.70 -9.40 -7.33
N GLU A 61 -4.50 -8.14 -7.74
CA GLU A 61 -3.22 -7.44 -7.65
C GLU A 61 -2.74 -7.27 -6.21
N VAL A 62 -3.65 -6.84 -5.33
CA VAL A 62 -3.40 -6.60 -3.91
C VAL A 62 -3.02 -7.88 -3.19
N TYR A 63 -3.80 -8.94 -3.39
CA TYR A 63 -3.53 -10.26 -2.83
C TYR A 63 -2.16 -10.77 -3.28
N ALA A 64 -1.86 -10.67 -4.59
CA ALA A 64 -0.58 -11.11 -5.11
C ALA A 64 0.60 -10.34 -4.48
N ALA A 65 0.46 -9.03 -4.26
CA ALA A 65 1.48 -8.21 -3.60
C ALA A 65 1.63 -8.54 -2.12
N LEU A 66 0.52 -8.63 -1.37
CA LEU A 66 0.51 -8.99 0.04
C LEU A 66 1.13 -10.37 0.27
N ARG A 67 0.71 -11.38 -0.52
CA ARG A 67 1.23 -12.74 -0.44
C ARG A 67 2.74 -12.78 -0.66
N ARG A 68 3.24 -12.07 -1.68
CA ARG A 68 4.68 -11.94 -1.93
C ARG A 68 5.39 -11.30 -0.75
N GLY A 69 4.85 -10.21 -0.20
CA GLY A 69 5.42 -9.54 0.97
C GLY A 69 5.54 -10.44 2.20
N LEU A 70 4.48 -11.18 2.53
CA LEU A 70 4.47 -12.14 3.64
C LEU A 70 5.49 -13.27 3.41
N GLN A 71 5.58 -13.78 2.19
CA GLN A 71 6.60 -14.78 1.82
C GLN A 71 8.02 -14.23 1.94
N SER A 72 8.25 -12.97 1.55
CA SER A 72 9.54 -12.30 1.75
C SER A 72 9.88 -12.13 3.23
N TYR A 73 8.91 -11.81 4.08
CA TYR A 73 9.10 -11.79 5.54
C TYR A 73 9.58 -13.14 6.08
N LEU A 74 8.91 -14.23 5.67
CA LEU A 74 9.31 -15.58 6.06
C LEU A 74 10.74 -15.91 5.61
N GLN A 75 11.10 -15.55 4.37
CA GLN A 75 12.44 -15.79 3.84
C GLN A 75 13.53 -15.02 4.61
N VAL A 76 13.29 -13.74 4.93
CA VAL A 76 14.24 -12.94 5.70
C VAL A 76 14.46 -13.52 7.10
N HIS A 77 13.40 -13.97 7.78
CA HIS A 77 13.55 -14.58 9.10
C HIS A 77 14.13 -15.99 9.07
N GLN A 78 13.88 -16.76 8.02
CA GLN A 78 14.55 -18.05 7.83
C GLN A 78 16.07 -17.86 7.70
N LEU A 79 16.50 -16.82 6.99
CA LEU A 79 17.91 -16.47 6.88
C LEU A 79 18.52 -16.01 8.20
N GLU A 80 17.77 -15.25 8.98
CA GLU A 80 18.16 -14.83 10.32
C GLU A 80 18.39 -16.07 11.21
N LEU A 81 17.50 -17.06 11.16
CA LEU A 81 17.68 -18.34 11.86
C LEU A 81 18.92 -19.10 11.40
N ASP A 82 19.18 -19.15 10.10
CA ASP A 82 20.38 -19.82 9.56
C ASP A 82 21.67 -19.15 10.05
N THR A 83 21.67 -17.82 10.10
CA THR A 83 22.78 -16.99 10.61
C THR A 83 22.99 -17.20 12.10
N LEU A 84 21.92 -17.13 12.90
CA LEU A 84 21.97 -17.43 14.34
C LEU A 84 22.47 -18.85 14.59
N GLY A 85 22.02 -19.82 13.79
CA GLY A 85 22.47 -21.21 13.84
C GLY A 85 23.97 -21.37 13.58
N GLN A 86 24.54 -20.62 12.63
CA GLN A 86 25.98 -20.57 12.39
C GLN A 86 26.74 -19.99 13.59
N GLN A 87 26.29 -18.84 14.11
CA GLN A 87 26.91 -18.18 15.26
C GLN A 87 26.89 -19.06 16.52
N ILE A 88 25.80 -19.79 16.76
CA ILE A 88 25.69 -20.74 17.88
C ILE A 88 26.74 -21.86 17.75
N ARG A 89 26.95 -22.41 16.54
CA ARG A 89 27.97 -23.45 16.31
C ARG A 89 29.38 -22.91 16.56
N GLU A 90 29.67 -21.70 16.11
CA GLU A 90 30.97 -21.05 16.33
C GLU A 90 31.23 -20.73 17.80
N ASN A 91 30.25 -20.18 18.51
CA ASN A 91 30.37 -19.87 19.93
C ASN A 91 30.56 -21.13 20.78
N LYS A 92 29.93 -22.25 20.42
CA LYS A 92 30.19 -23.56 21.03
C LYS A 92 31.64 -23.99 20.82
N ARG A 93 32.15 -23.87 19.59
CA ARG A 93 33.57 -24.20 19.27
C ARG A 93 34.56 -23.32 20.04
N ASN A 94 34.21 -22.06 20.25
CA ASN A 94 35.06 -21.07 20.92
C ASN A 94 34.89 -21.03 22.45
N GLY A 95 34.10 -21.94 23.04
CA GLY A 95 33.88 -22.00 24.49
C GLY A 95 33.10 -20.81 25.07
N ARG A 96 32.39 -20.02 24.24
CA ARG A 96 31.67 -18.79 24.64
C ARG A 96 30.27 -19.10 25.19
N LEU A 97 30.19 -19.95 26.20
CA LEU A 97 28.92 -20.47 26.77
C LEU A 97 27.93 -19.38 27.20
N GLY A 98 28.40 -18.26 27.74
CA GLY A 98 27.55 -17.15 28.17
C GLY A 98 26.72 -16.51 27.04
N SER A 99 27.20 -16.57 25.80
CA SER A 99 26.48 -16.03 24.63
C SER A 99 25.38 -16.95 24.09
N LEU A 100 25.43 -18.25 24.42
CA LEU A 100 24.52 -19.25 23.87
C LEU A 100 23.09 -19.12 24.40
N TYR A 101 22.92 -18.68 25.65
CA TYR A 101 21.61 -18.49 26.26
C TYR A 101 20.81 -17.39 25.56
N GLU A 102 21.44 -16.23 25.33
CA GLU A 102 20.80 -15.12 24.61
C GLU A 102 20.51 -15.49 23.16
N GLN A 103 21.39 -16.24 22.50
CA GLN A 103 21.15 -16.72 21.13
C GLN A 103 19.99 -17.71 21.05
N ASP A 104 19.84 -18.65 22.00
CA ASP A 104 18.68 -19.56 22.07
C ASP A 104 17.36 -18.79 22.27
N LYS A 105 17.39 -17.74 23.10
CA LYS A 105 16.24 -16.85 23.29
C LYS A 105 15.85 -16.12 22.00
N GLN A 106 16.84 -15.62 21.26
CA GLN A 106 16.63 -14.99 19.94
C GLN A 106 16.04 -15.98 18.93
N VAL A 107 16.62 -17.18 18.79
CA VAL A 107 16.11 -18.24 17.91
C VAL A 107 14.63 -18.53 18.22
N LYS A 108 14.30 -18.78 19.49
CA LYS A 108 12.90 -19.05 19.90
C LYS A 108 11.98 -17.86 19.66
N ALA A 109 12.48 -16.62 19.69
CA ALA A 109 11.67 -15.44 19.37
C ALA A 109 11.36 -15.37 17.87
N VAL A 110 12.38 -15.57 17.03
CA VAL A 110 12.24 -15.56 15.56
C VAL A 110 11.35 -16.70 15.09
N GLU A 111 11.53 -17.94 15.58
CA GLU A 111 10.67 -19.05 15.17
C GLU A 111 9.20 -18.84 15.58
N ARG A 112 8.94 -18.22 16.74
CA ARG A 112 7.56 -17.90 17.14
C ARG A 112 6.96 -16.82 16.27
N PHE A 113 7.78 -15.87 15.80
CA PHE A 113 7.33 -14.84 14.85
C PHE A 113 7.00 -15.45 13.50
N MET A 114 7.87 -16.32 12.96
CA MET A 114 7.62 -17.04 11.72
C MET A 114 6.33 -17.85 11.75
N ARG A 115 6.07 -18.60 12.84
CA ARG A 115 4.79 -19.34 12.99
C ARG A 115 3.55 -18.43 12.93
N ARG A 116 3.63 -17.20 13.45
CA ARG A 116 2.54 -16.23 13.33
C ARG A 116 2.38 -15.71 11.90
N LEU A 117 3.49 -15.47 11.21
CA LEU A 117 3.48 -15.07 9.80
C LEU A 117 2.94 -16.17 8.88
N GLU A 118 3.29 -17.43 9.12
CA GLU A 118 2.74 -18.59 8.38
C GLU A 118 1.23 -18.66 8.55
N PHE A 119 0.74 -18.53 9.79
CA PHE A 119 -0.70 -18.49 10.06
C PHE A 119 -1.39 -17.31 9.37
N HIS A 120 -0.78 -16.13 9.39
CA HIS A 120 -1.31 -14.94 8.70
C HIS A 120 -1.36 -15.14 7.19
N LEU A 121 -0.31 -15.70 6.59
CA LEU A 121 -0.27 -16.05 5.17
C LEU A 121 -1.40 -17.03 4.82
N SER A 122 -1.60 -18.09 5.60
CA SER A 122 -2.71 -19.03 5.37
C SER A 122 -4.08 -18.37 5.47
N LYS A 123 -4.30 -17.45 6.43
CA LYS A 123 -5.56 -16.71 6.56
C LYS A 123 -5.81 -15.80 5.35
N VAL A 124 -4.76 -15.14 4.83
CA VAL A 124 -4.86 -14.31 3.61
C VAL A 124 -5.21 -15.18 2.38
N GLU A 125 -4.60 -16.36 2.25
CA GLU A 125 -4.90 -17.30 1.17
C GLU A 125 -6.33 -17.83 1.25
N GLU A 126 -6.80 -18.20 2.45
CA GLU A 126 -8.19 -18.64 2.68
C GLU A 126 -9.21 -17.57 2.28
N LEU A 127 -8.97 -16.30 2.64
CA LEU A 127 -9.85 -15.19 2.28
C LEU A 127 -9.92 -14.97 0.78
N TYR A 128 -8.79 -15.07 0.10
CA TYR A 128 -8.73 -14.94 -1.35
C TYR A 128 -9.45 -16.09 -2.06
N ASP A 129 -9.30 -17.33 -1.58
CA ASP A 129 -10.03 -18.48 -2.11
C ASP A 129 -11.55 -18.33 -1.92
N ALA A 130 -11.98 -17.88 -0.74
CA ALA A 130 -13.39 -17.57 -0.46
C ALA A 130 -13.92 -16.48 -1.40
N TYR A 131 -13.13 -15.43 -1.64
CA TYR A 131 -13.48 -14.37 -2.58
C TYR A 131 -13.63 -14.88 -4.01
N CYS A 132 -12.71 -15.74 -4.48
CA CYS A 132 -12.78 -16.36 -5.80
C CYS A 132 -14.04 -17.20 -5.99
N ILE A 133 -14.43 -17.99 -4.97
CA ILE A 133 -15.68 -18.76 -4.99
C ILE A 133 -16.87 -17.80 -5.09
N GLN A 134 -16.90 -16.76 -4.27
CA GLN A 134 -18.00 -15.79 -4.24
C GLN A 134 -18.12 -15.01 -5.56
N ARG A 135 -17.00 -14.63 -6.17
CA ARG A 135 -16.93 -14.02 -7.52
C ARG A 135 -17.59 -14.92 -8.55
N ARG A 136 -17.25 -16.21 -8.56
CA ARG A 136 -17.83 -17.19 -9.49
C ARG A 136 -19.34 -17.36 -9.30
N LEU A 137 -19.81 -17.38 -8.05
CA LEU A 137 -21.25 -17.44 -7.74
C LEU A 137 -21.98 -16.18 -8.23
N ARG A 138 -21.41 -15.00 -7.98
CA ARG A 138 -21.94 -13.72 -8.47
C ARG A 138 -22.04 -13.69 -9.99
N ASP A 139 -21.00 -14.13 -10.69
CA ASP A 139 -20.97 -14.17 -12.15
C ASP A 139 -22.00 -15.16 -12.71
N GLY A 140 -22.20 -16.31 -12.06
CA GLY A 140 -23.27 -17.25 -12.36
C GLY A 140 -24.66 -16.63 -12.21
N ALA A 141 -24.90 -15.95 -11.08
CA ALA A 141 -26.15 -15.24 -10.83
C ALA A 141 -26.40 -14.11 -11.85
N SER A 142 -25.36 -13.36 -12.21
CA SER A 142 -25.44 -12.31 -13.24
C SER A 142 -25.85 -12.88 -14.61
N LYS A 143 -25.27 -14.01 -15.01
CA LYS A 143 -25.63 -14.71 -16.26
C LYS A 143 -27.08 -15.23 -16.23
N MET A 144 -27.53 -15.77 -15.09
CA MET A 144 -28.94 -16.19 -14.93
C MET A 144 -29.90 -15.00 -15.05
N VAL A 145 -29.59 -13.87 -14.40
CA VAL A 145 -30.38 -12.63 -14.52
C VAL A 145 -30.46 -12.18 -15.98
N ALA A 146 -29.34 -12.17 -16.71
CA ALA A 146 -29.33 -11.82 -18.13
C ALA A 146 -30.18 -12.79 -18.97
N ALA A 147 -30.07 -14.10 -18.73
CA ALA A 147 -30.83 -15.12 -19.44
C ALA A 147 -32.34 -14.99 -19.22
N PHE A 148 -32.79 -14.84 -17.96
CA PHE A 148 -34.22 -14.69 -17.66
C PHE A 148 -34.81 -13.38 -18.19
N ASN A 149 -34.03 -12.30 -18.24
CA ASN A 149 -34.47 -11.04 -18.87
C ASN A 149 -34.64 -11.19 -20.39
N SER A 150 -33.90 -12.10 -21.04
CA SER A 150 -34.01 -12.37 -22.47
C SER A 150 -35.11 -13.37 -22.85
N ALA A 151 -35.63 -14.11 -21.87
CA ALA A 151 -36.68 -15.12 -22.08
C ALA A 151 -38.08 -14.48 -22.15
N THR A 152 -38.95 -15.00 -23.01
CA THR A 152 -40.37 -14.59 -23.09
C THR A 152 -41.11 -14.93 -21.80
N GLY A 153 -41.71 -13.92 -21.16
CA GLY A 153 -42.08 -13.92 -19.74
C GLY A 153 -43.24 -14.83 -19.33
N SER A 154 -42.89 -16.05 -18.88
CA SER A 154 -43.77 -16.87 -18.02
C SER A 154 -43.72 -16.39 -16.56
N LYS A 155 -44.66 -16.85 -15.72
CA LYS A 155 -44.68 -16.53 -14.29
C LYS A 155 -43.47 -17.14 -13.57
N GLU A 156 -43.14 -18.37 -13.92
CA GLU A 156 -42.00 -19.12 -13.39
C GLU A 156 -40.68 -18.42 -13.73
N ALA A 157 -40.55 -17.89 -14.96
CA ALA A 157 -39.37 -17.12 -15.37
C ALA A 157 -39.21 -15.82 -14.56
N ARG A 158 -40.31 -15.19 -14.13
CA ARG A 158 -40.27 -14.00 -13.25
C ARG A 158 -39.83 -14.34 -11.84
N GLU A 159 -40.29 -15.47 -11.30
CA GLU A 159 -39.87 -15.95 -9.97
C GLU A 159 -38.37 -16.31 -9.99
N SER A 160 -37.90 -17.06 -10.99
CA SER A 160 -36.48 -17.38 -11.14
C SER A 160 -35.60 -16.15 -11.37
N LEU A 161 -36.09 -15.14 -12.10
CA LEU A 161 -35.40 -13.85 -12.25
C LEU A 161 -35.23 -13.13 -10.90
N SER A 162 -36.28 -13.14 -10.07
CA SER A 162 -36.25 -12.52 -8.74
C SER A 162 -35.21 -13.19 -7.84
N GLU A 163 -35.19 -14.52 -7.82
CA GLU A 163 -34.21 -15.31 -7.05
C GLU A 163 -32.78 -15.08 -7.54
N ALA A 164 -32.55 -15.12 -8.85
CA ALA A 164 -31.23 -14.85 -9.44
C ALA A 164 -30.77 -13.42 -9.14
N SER A 165 -31.68 -12.45 -9.18
CA SER A 165 -31.40 -11.05 -8.85
C SER A 165 -31.06 -10.86 -7.37
N ARG A 166 -31.74 -11.59 -6.48
CA ARG A 166 -31.41 -11.62 -5.05
C ARG A 166 -30.02 -12.23 -4.83
N GLY A 167 -29.75 -13.40 -5.40
CA GLY A 167 -28.45 -14.06 -5.29
C GLY A 167 -27.30 -13.19 -5.81
N PHE A 168 -27.50 -12.45 -6.92
CA PHE A 168 -26.50 -11.50 -7.42
C PHE A 168 -26.19 -10.38 -6.42
N ARG A 169 -27.22 -9.81 -5.77
CA ARG A 169 -27.03 -8.75 -4.77
C ARG A 169 -26.32 -9.28 -3.52
N GLU A 170 -26.79 -10.39 -2.97
CA GLU A 170 -26.17 -11.04 -1.80
C GLU A 170 -24.70 -11.38 -2.09
N CYS A 171 -24.41 -11.92 -3.28
CA CYS A 171 -23.02 -12.21 -3.63
C CYS A 171 -22.17 -10.95 -3.78
N THR A 172 -22.75 -9.87 -4.29
CA THR A 172 -22.04 -8.58 -4.39
C THR A 172 -21.71 -8.02 -3.01
N GLU A 173 -22.65 -8.08 -2.07
CA GLU A 173 -22.43 -7.65 -0.67
C GLU A 173 -21.37 -8.50 0.04
N HIS A 174 -21.43 -9.83 -0.15
CA HIS A 174 -20.44 -10.76 0.41
C HIS A 174 -19.04 -10.50 -0.13
N MET A 175 -18.90 -10.24 -1.44
CA MET A 175 -17.61 -9.86 -2.02
C MET A 175 -17.05 -8.61 -1.35
N CYS A 176 -17.85 -7.54 -1.21
CA CYS A 176 -17.41 -6.32 -0.52
C CYS A 176 -17.01 -6.55 0.94
N SER A 177 -17.69 -7.46 1.63
CA SER A 177 -17.31 -7.88 2.99
C SER A 177 -15.95 -8.57 3.00
N LEU A 178 -15.70 -9.50 2.07
CA LEU A 178 -14.42 -10.19 1.94
C LEU A 178 -13.27 -9.25 1.58
N GLU A 179 -13.50 -8.24 0.73
CA GLU A 179 -12.50 -7.20 0.45
C GLU A 179 -12.15 -6.42 1.72
N SER A 180 -13.16 -6.06 2.52
CA SER A 180 -12.95 -5.33 3.78
C SER A 180 -12.25 -6.19 4.83
N GLU A 181 -12.55 -7.50 4.88
CA GLU A 181 -11.83 -8.44 5.75
C GLU A 181 -10.38 -8.59 5.29
N LEU A 182 -10.10 -8.68 3.97
CA LEU A 182 -8.74 -8.70 3.45
C LEU A 182 -7.98 -7.41 3.80
N GLU A 183 -8.60 -6.23 3.65
CA GLU A 183 -8.03 -4.94 4.07
C GLU A 183 -7.57 -4.98 5.54
N SER A 184 -8.35 -5.61 6.42
CA SER A 184 -8.00 -5.74 7.84
C SER A 184 -6.77 -6.64 8.10
N HIS A 185 -6.39 -7.45 7.12
CA HIS A 185 -5.23 -8.34 7.17
C HIS A 185 -4.01 -7.82 6.39
N MET A 186 -4.07 -6.62 5.80
CA MET A 186 -2.95 -6.06 5.03
C MET A 186 -1.88 -5.40 5.91
N GLY A 187 -2.10 -5.26 7.22
CA GLY A 187 -1.16 -4.63 8.15
C GLY A 187 -1.17 -3.10 8.07
N GLU A 188 -0.03 -2.46 8.31
CA GLU A 188 0.09 -1.01 8.41
C GLU A 188 1.31 -0.47 7.64
N PHE A 189 1.14 0.62 6.90
CA PHE A 189 2.25 1.39 6.35
C PHE A 189 2.62 2.54 7.29
N HIS A 190 3.74 2.40 7.99
CA HIS A 190 4.33 3.45 8.82
C HIS A 190 5.19 4.34 7.92
N VAL A 191 4.71 5.55 7.65
CA VAL A 191 5.32 6.49 6.72
C VAL A 191 5.99 7.63 7.49
N LYS A 192 7.24 7.92 7.13
CA LYS A 192 8.02 9.03 7.67
C LYS A 192 8.35 10.05 6.59
N MET A 193 8.16 11.32 6.91
CA MET A 193 8.59 12.45 6.10
C MET A 193 10.12 12.62 6.21
N LYS A 194 10.83 12.56 5.08
CA LYS A 194 12.28 12.81 5.04
C LYS A 194 12.64 14.16 4.44
N GLY A 195 11.74 14.79 3.69
CA GLY A 195 11.94 16.11 3.12
C GLY A 195 11.54 16.22 1.66
N LEU A 196 11.52 17.45 1.15
CA LEU A 196 11.45 17.74 -0.28
C LEU A 196 12.86 17.88 -0.84
N ALA A 197 13.09 17.41 -2.07
CA ALA A 197 14.32 17.65 -2.81
C ALA A 197 13.98 18.41 -4.11
N GLY A 198 14.63 19.54 -4.33
CA GLY A 198 14.44 20.34 -5.54
C GLY A 198 15.67 21.17 -5.83
N PHE A 199 16.46 20.73 -6.82
CA PHE A 199 17.82 21.20 -7.09
C PHE A 199 17.99 22.72 -7.32
N ALA A 200 16.90 23.48 -7.52
CA ALA A 200 16.95 24.93 -7.64
C ALA A 200 15.68 25.66 -7.16
N ARG A 201 14.77 24.98 -6.45
CA ARG A 201 13.42 25.51 -6.11
C ARG A 201 13.15 25.67 -4.63
N LEU A 202 14.02 25.16 -3.76
CA LEU A 202 13.84 25.23 -2.31
C LEU A 202 14.79 26.31 -1.77
N CYS A 203 14.26 27.49 -1.47
CA CYS A 203 14.99 28.62 -0.92
C CYS A 203 14.73 28.78 0.58
N ALA A 204 15.69 29.39 1.27
CA ALA A 204 15.54 29.71 2.68
C ALA A 204 14.32 30.61 2.91
N GLY A 205 13.46 30.22 3.84
CA GLY A 205 12.21 30.92 4.14
C GLY A 205 10.99 30.32 3.46
N ASP A 206 11.15 29.53 2.40
CA ASP A 206 10.05 28.90 1.69
C ASP A 206 9.24 27.99 2.61
N GLN A 207 7.92 27.99 2.41
CA GLN A 207 6.99 27.18 3.16
C GLN A 207 6.19 26.30 2.20
N TYR A 208 5.99 25.05 2.59
CA TYR A 208 5.25 24.07 1.81
C TYR A 208 4.20 23.38 2.65
N GLU A 209 3.07 23.04 2.03
CA GLU A 209 2.10 22.08 2.53
C GLU A 209 2.15 20.82 1.66
N VAL A 210 2.31 19.67 2.30
CA VAL A 210 2.14 18.36 1.67
C VAL A 210 0.84 17.76 2.19
N LEU A 211 -0.03 17.37 1.26
CA LEU A 211 -1.29 16.69 1.56
C LEU A 211 -1.28 15.32 0.91
N MET A 212 -1.30 14.28 1.73
CA MET A 212 -1.44 12.90 1.31
C MET A 212 -2.85 12.40 1.63
N ARG A 213 -3.48 11.71 0.68
CA ARG A 213 -4.82 11.15 0.80
C ARG A 213 -4.81 9.71 0.32
N TYR A 214 -5.36 8.82 1.13
CA TYR A 214 -5.49 7.41 0.80
C TYR A 214 -6.88 6.92 1.20
N GLY A 215 -7.79 6.92 0.22
CA GLY A 215 -9.22 6.85 0.48
C GLY A 215 -9.68 7.95 1.43
N ARG A 216 -10.17 7.55 2.62
CA ARG A 216 -10.62 8.48 3.68
C ARG A 216 -9.49 8.95 4.60
N GLN A 217 -8.33 8.32 4.55
CA GLN A 217 -7.17 8.65 5.38
C GLN A 217 -6.50 9.90 4.83
N ARG A 218 -6.08 10.81 5.71
CA ARG A 218 -5.54 12.12 5.32
C ARG A 218 -4.42 12.54 6.24
N TRP A 219 -3.25 12.75 5.65
CA TRP A 219 -2.10 13.34 6.33
C TRP A 219 -1.75 14.67 5.69
N ARG A 220 -1.82 15.75 6.48
CA ARG A 220 -1.42 17.10 6.07
C ARG A 220 -0.28 17.52 6.97
N LEU A 221 0.81 17.95 6.36
CA LEU A 221 1.98 18.46 7.05
C LEU A 221 2.48 19.74 6.38
N ARG A 222 3.02 20.65 7.17
CA ARG A 222 3.60 21.91 6.73
C ARG A 222 5.07 21.96 7.10
N GLY A 223 5.88 22.37 6.12
CA GLY A 223 7.32 22.44 6.23
C GLY A 223 7.83 23.83 5.93
N ARG A 224 8.94 24.20 6.57
CA ARG A 224 9.72 25.40 6.25
C ARG A 224 11.16 25.03 5.96
N VAL A 225 11.73 25.66 4.94
CA VAL A 225 13.17 25.59 4.65
C VAL A 225 13.90 26.66 5.45
N GLU A 226 14.85 26.26 6.28
CA GLU A 226 15.69 27.17 7.06
C GLU A 226 16.84 27.74 6.22
N VAL A 227 17.51 28.78 6.75
CA VAL A 227 18.73 29.37 6.15
C VAL A 227 19.86 28.34 6.03
N SER A 228 19.88 27.34 6.92
CA SER A 228 20.80 26.20 6.90
C SER A 228 20.48 25.15 5.83
N SER A 229 19.44 25.36 5.02
CA SER A 229 18.82 24.37 4.11
C SER A 229 18.18 23.16 4.83
N LYS A 230 18.20 23.13 6.17
CA LYS A 230 17.43 22.16 6.95
C LYS A 230 15.94 22.42 6.74
N GLN A 231 15.16 21.35 6.63
CA GLN A 231 13.71 21.44 6.59
C GLN A 231 13.14 21.06 7.94
N MET A 232 12.20 21.87 8.42
CA MET A 232 11.44 21.62 9.64
C MET A 232 10.00 21.35 9.28
N TRP A 233 9.45 20.21 9.72
CA TRP A 233 8.07 19.79 9.46
C TRP A 233 7.27 19.75 10.76
N ASP A 234 6.00 20.13 10.73
CA ASP A 234 5.10 20.10 11.90
C ASP A 234 4.62 18.68 12.25
N SER A 235 4.77 17.72 11.34
CA SER A 235 4.46 16.31 11.51
C SER A 235 5.43 15.47 10.67
N GLU A 236 6.06 14.49 11.31
CA GLU A 236 7.10 13.67 10.68
C GLU A 236 6.68 12.22 10.41
N ASP A 237 5.70 11.68 11.12
CA ASP A 237 5.25 10.30 10.99
C ASP A 237 3.72 10.20 10.83
N TYR A 238 3.26 9.21 10.05
CA TYR A 238 1.85 8.86 9.91
C TYR A 238 1.68 7.37 9.59
N ILE A 239 0.54 6.79 9.97
CA ILE A 239 0.21 5.39 9.69
C ILE A 239 -0.95 5.36 8.69
N PHE A 240 -0.73 4.70 7.56
CA PHE A 240 -1.77 4.38 6.59
C PHE A 240 -2.15 2.91 6.68
N LEU A 241 -3.44 2.63 6.80
CA LEU A 241 -4.00 1.31 6.59
C LEU A 241 -4.10 1.04 5.08
N PRO A 242 -3.49 -0.04 4.55
CA PRO A 242 -3.62 -0.43 3.16
C PRO A 242 -5.10 -0.61 2.75
N LEU A 243 -5.43 -0.21 1.53
CA LEU A 243 -6.77 -0.29 0.95
C LEU A 243 -6.69 -0.99 -0.41
N VAL A 244 -7.71 -1.79 -0.74
CA VAL A 244 -7.75 -2.55 -1.99
C VAL A 244 -7.90 -1.59 -3.17
N ALA A 245 -8.92 -0.75 -3.14
CA ALA A 245 -9.39 0.00 -4.31
C ALA A 245 -8.87 1.44 -4.43
N GLU A 246 -7.90 1.84 -3.61
CA GLU A 246 -7.45 3.23 -3.52
C GLU A 246 -5.98 3.37 -3.92
N LEU A 247 -5.62 4.56 -4.40
CA LEU A 247 -4.24 5.00 -4.65
C LEU A 247 -3.86 6.09 -3.64
N LEU A 248 -2.58 6.21 -3.31
CA LEU A 248 -2.09 7.31 -2.49
C LEU A 248 -1.96 8.56 -3.38
N SER A 249 -2.80 9.57 -3.13
CA SER A 249 -2.70 10.87 -3.78
C SER A 249 -1.85 11.82 -2.93
N ILE A 250 -0.87 12.47 -3.54
CA ILE A 250 0.06 13.41 -2.91
C ILE A 250 -0.03 14.73 -3.66
N LYS A 251 -0.33 15.80 -2.92
CA LYS A 251 -0.32 17.18 -3.43
C LYS A 251 0.67 18.02 -2.63
N VAL A 252 1.52 18.75 -3.34
CA VAL A 252 2.47 19.69 -2.73
C VAL A 252 2.12 21.11 -3.15
N THR A 253 2.05 22.00 -2.18
CA THR A 253 1.67 23.41 -2.38
C THR A 253 2.70 24.31 -1.70
N GLU A 254 3.23 25.30 -2.41
CA GLU A 254 4.07 26.36 -1.87
C GLU A 254 3.18 27.46 -1.26
N LEU A 255 3.46 27.85 -0.03
CA LEU A 255 2.72 28.85 0.72
C LEU A 255 3.46 30.20 0.64
N LYS A 256 3.09 31.05 -0.32
CA LYS A 256 3.77 32.34 -0.56
C LYS A 256 3.28 33.46 0.38
N SER A 257 1.98 33.52 0.62
CA SER A 257 1.36 34.44 1.58
C SER A 257 0.09 33.83 2.17
N LEU A 258 -0.58 34.55 3.08
CA LEU A 258 -1.83 34.09 3.73
C LEU A 258 -2.93 33.68 2.74
N ALA A 259 -2.93 34.23 1.51
CA ALA A 259 -3.94 33.95 0.49
C ALA A 259 -3.37 33.43 -0.84
N ASN A 260 -2.06 33.58 -1.09
CA ASN A 260 -1.44 33.15 -2.33
C ASN A 260 -0.70 31.84 -2.11
N HIS A 261 -1.31 30.73 -2.55
CA HIS A 261 -0.73 29.40 -2.52
C HIS A 261 -0.57 28.88 -3.95
N VAL A 262 0.56 28.28 -4.25
CA VAL A 262 0.88 27.78 -5.59
C VAL A 262 1.04 26.28 -5.54
N VAL A 263 0.25 25.54 -6.31
CA VAL A 263 0.42 24.09 -6.42
C VAL A 263 1.73 23.80 -7.16
N VAL A 264 2.65 23.12 -6.48
CA VAL A 264 3.94 22.71 -7.05
C VAL A 264 3.75 21.49 -7.93
N GLY A 265 2.85 20.60 -7.54
CA GLY A 265 2.46 19.41 -8.30
C GLY A 265 1.55 18.50 -7.49
N SER A 266 0.96 17.53 -8.20
CA SER A 266 0.11 16.49 -7.64
C SER A 266 0.39 15.18 -8.38
N VAL A 267 0.45 14.09 -7.63
CA VAL A 267 0.71 12.75 -8.16
C VAL A 267 -0.12 11.73 -7.42
N SER A 268 -0.56 10.69 -8.12
CA SER A 268 -1.13 9.50 -7.50
C SER A 268 -0.18 8.32 -7.69
N CYS A 269 0.08 7.59 -6.62
CA CYS A 269 1.02 6.47 -6.62
C CYS A 269 0.41 5.20 -6.06
N GLU A 270 0.90 4.10 -6.61
CA GLU A 270 0.63 2.74 -6.13
C GLU A 270 1.42 2.44 -4.86
N MET A 271 0.82 1.66 -3.96
CA MET A 271 1.40 1.26 -2.67
C MET A 271 1.74 -0.24 -2.60
N LEU A 272 1.39 -1.04 -3.62
CA LEU A 272 1.59 -2.49 -3.63
C LEU A 272 3.04 -2.93 -3.44
N ASP A 273 4.00 -2.19 -3.99
CA ASP A 273 5.43 -2.51 -3.85
C ASP A 273 5.97 -2.29 -2.42
N LEU A 274 5.16 -1.73 -1.53
CA LEU A 274 5.57 -1.43 -0.15
C LEU A 274 5.32 -2.61 0.80
N PHE A 275 4.63 -3.66 0.35
CA PHE A 275 4.55 -4.94 1.05
C PHE A 275 5.89 -5.66 1.03
N CYS A 276 6.83 -5.20 1.87
CA CYS A 276 8.16 -5.78 1.99
C CYS A 276 8.68 -5.72 3.43
N PRO A 277 9.61 -6.63 3.81
CA PRO A 277 10.05 -6.77 5.19
C PRO A 277 10.99 -5.67 5.70
N LEU A 278 11.63 -4.93 4.78
CA LEU A 278 12.64 -3.92 5.12
C LEU A 278 12.12 -2.51 4.86
N PRO A 279 12.50 -1.51 5.68
CA PRO A 279 12.16 -0.11 5.41
C PRO A 279 12.58 0.33 4.01
N GLN A 280 11.67 0.98 3.30
CA GLN A 280 11.86 1.48 1.95
C GLN A 280 12.01 2.99 1.94
N THR A 281 13.08 3.51 1.35
CA THR A 281 13.18 4.95 1.06
C THR A 281 12.61 5.23 -0.33
N LEU A 282 11.60 6.10 -0.40
CA LEU A 282 10.91 6.48 -1.61
C LEU A 282 11.29 7.91 -1.99
N ALA A 283 11.58 8.14 -3.26
CA ALA A 283 11.67 9.47 -3.85
C ALA A 283 10.57 9.60 -4.89
N VAL A 284 9.50 10.32 -4.55
CA VAL A 284 8.31 10.47 -5.39
C VAL A 284 8.44 11.75 -6.21
N ASP A 285 8.39 11.64 -7.53
CA ASP A 285 8.40 12.81 -8.40
C ASP A 285 7.04 13.52 -8.33
N ILE A 286 7.04 14.77 -7.89
CA ILE A 286 5.80 15.52 -7.59
C ILE A 286 5.25 16.22 -8.85
N ASN A 287 6.10 16.48 -9.84
CA ASN A 287 5.72 17.05 -11.12
C ASN A 287 6.36 16.29 -12.26
N ASP A 288 5.79 16.43 -13.45
CA ASP A 288 6.18 15.70 -14.67
C ASP A 288 7.64 15.93 -15.08
N LEU A 289 8.21 17.06 -14.68
CA LEU A 289 9.61 17.41 -14.94
C LEU A 289 10.58 16.74 -13.96
N GLY A 290 10.08 16.09 -12.88
CA GLY A 290 10.88 15.49 -11.82
C GLY A 290 11.75 16.50 -11.06
N THR A 291 11.38 17.78 -11.10
CA THR A 291 12.18 18.89 -10.53
C THR A 291 11.99 19.05 -9.03
N VAL A 292 10.88 18.54 -8.50
CA VAL A 292 10.59 18.47 -7.08
C VAL A 292 10.25 17.03 -6.76
N LYS A 293 10.93 16.47 -5.77
CA LYS A 293 10.72 15.12 -5.26
C LYS A 293 10.36 15.17 -3.80
N LEU A 294 9.46 14.29 -3.38
CA LEU A 294 9.14 14.04 -1.99
C LEU A 294 9.86 12.78 -1.53
N ASN A 295 10.68 12.90 -0.50
CA ASN A 295 11.37 11.77 0.10
C ASN A 295 10.59 11.26 1.31
N LEU A 296 10.26 9.98 1.29
CA LEU A 296 9.58 9.28 2.38
C LEU A 296 10.38 8.04 2.78
N GLU A 297 10.23 7.60 4.01
CA GLU A 297 10.60 6.25 4.43
C GLU A 297 9.32 5.51 4.81
N VAL A 298 9.13 4.30 4.30
CA VAL A 298 7.96 3.48 4.60
C VAL A 298 8.41 2.16 5.19
N THR A 299 7.83 1.80 6.33
CA THR A 299 7.98 0.47 6.93
C THR A 299 6.61 -0.19 6.95
N TRP A 300 6.51 -1.40 6.42
CA TRP A 300 5.32 -2.22 6.56
C TRP A 300 5.40 -3.02 7.87
N ARG A 301 4.26 -3.15 8.57
CA ARG A 301 4.15 -3.85 9.85
C ARG A 301 2.88 -4.66 9.93
#